data_AF-A0A9D8G3G8-F1
#
_entry.id   AF-A0A9D8G3G8-F1
#
_cell.length_a   1.000
_cell.length_b   1.000
_cell.length_c   1.000
_cell.angle_alpha   90.00
_cell.angle_beta   90.00
_cell.angle_gamma   90.00
#
_symmetry.space_group_name_H-M   'P 1'
#
loop_
_entity.id
_entity.type
_entity.pdbx_description
1 polymer ?
#
loop_
_entity_poly.entity_id
_entity_poly.type
_entity_poly.pdbx_seq_one_letter_code
_entity_poly.pdbx_strand_id
1 'polypeptide(L)'
;MKKRNTLFLLQEEQPLFMALPPGIREGWTAEVIKPVYEDPRDLIIRFKRFLPANPVFKRLETAVMAGSGSVEDIITQSQELKMSDLSYEQMIDLFFVLGSKILGGYIRYGLKNVDSDDDLEAVMTLSMIRHSLFAANAKYPARA
;
A
#
# COMPACT_ATOMS: atom_id res chain seq x y z
N MET A 1 -20.04 19.41 -11.08
CA MET A 1 -18.90 18.58 -11.58
C MET A 1 -19.04 17.20 -10.94
N LYS A 2 -19.13 16.12 -11.73
CA LYS A 2 -19.01 14.77 -11.16
C LYS A 2 -17.62 14.64 -10.54
N LYS A 3 -17.53 14.25 -9.27
CA LYS A 3 -16.26 13.85 -8.63
C LYS A 3 -15.70 12.72 -9.50
N ARG A 4 -14.53 12.93 -10.12
CA ARG A 4 -13.85 11.85 -10.84
C ARG A 4 -13.12 10.99 -9.81
N ASN A 5 -13.11 9.68 -10.03
CA ASN A 5 -12.31 8.78 -9.21
C ASN A 5 -10.84 8.94 -9.64
N THR A 6 -9.95 9.20 -8.68
CA THR A 6 -8.54 9.53 -8.95
C THR A 6 -7.62 8.59 -8.18
N LEU A 7 -6.76 7.89 -8.91
CA LEU A 7 -5.66 7.11 -8.35
C LEU A 7 -4.42 7.99 -8.20
N PHE A 8 -3.74 7.91 -7.06
CA PHE A 8 -2.47 8.60 -6.80
C PHE A 8 -1.30 7.65 -7.02
N LEU A 9 -0.74 7.65 -8.23
CA LEU A 9 0.21 6.65 -8.70
C LEU A 9 1.64 7.18 -8.72
N LEU A 10 2.62 6.31 -8.47
CA LEU A 10 4.01 6.61 -8.76
C LEU A 10 4.26 6.52 -10.28
N GLN A 11 5.36 7.10 -10.74
CA GLN A 11 5.70 7.16 -12.17
C GLN A 11 5.76 5.76 -12.80
N GLU A 12 6.27 4.76 -12.06
CA GLU A 12 6.37 3.37 -12.50
C GLU A 12 5.04 2.61 -12.50
N GLU A 13 4.00 3.13 -11.86
CA GLU A 13 2.66 2.51 -11.79
C GLU A 13 1.73 3.03 -12.90
N GLN A 14 2.00 4.21 -13.43
CA GLN A 14 1.22 4.79 -14.51
C GLN A 14 1.11 3.88 -15.74
N PRO A 15 2.18 3.20 -16.22
CA PRO A 15 2.06 2.25 -17.32
C PRO A 15 1.13 1.07 -17.01
N LEU A 16 1.07 0.61 -15.75
CA LEU A 16 0.18 -0.49 -15.34
C LEU A 16 -1.28 -0.07 -15.45
N PHE A 17 -1.63 1.14 -14.97
CA PHE A 17 -2.97 1.68 -15.12
C PHE A 17 -3.35 1.89 -16.59
N MET A 18 -2.42 2.34 -17.43
CA MET A 18 -2.67 2.55 -18.85
C MET A 18 -2.84 1.24 -19.63
N ALA A 19 -2.34 0.13 -19.11
CA ALA A 19 -2.51 -1.20 -19.69
C ALA A 19 -3.87 -1.84 -19.37
N LEU A 20 -4.66 -1.25 -18.46
CA LEU A 20 -5.99 -1.76 -18.12
C LEU A 20 -6.95 -1.67 -19.31
N PRO A 21 -7.92 -2.61 -19.42
CA PRO A 21 -8.96 -2.55 -20.44
C PRO A 21 -9.72 -1.20 -20.43
N PRO A 22 -10.08 -0.64 -21.60
CA PRO A 22 -10.78 0.65 -21.67
C PRO A 22 -12.05 0.72 -20.82
N GLY A 23 -12.83 -0.37 -20.75
CA GLY A 23 -14.07 -0.42 -19.97
C GLY A 23 -13.86 -0.32 -18.46
N ILE A 24 -12.71 -0.78 -17.95
CA ILE A 24 -12.33 -0.65 -16.53
C ILE A 24 -11.76 0.74 -16.24
N ARG A 25 -11.06 1.33 -17.22
CA ARG A 25 -10.39 2.63 -17.06
C ARG A 25 -11.36 3.81 -17.20
N GLU A 26 -12.50 3.61 -17.85
CA GLU A 26 -13.48 4.66 -18.09
C GLU A 26 -13.99 5.27 -16.78
N GLY A 27 -14.00 6.60 -16.68
CA GLY A 27 -14.41 7.30 -15.45
C GLY A 27 -13.30 7.45 -14.40
N TRP A 28 -12.16 6.78 -14.57
CA TRP A 28 -11.00 6.86 -13.68
C TRP A 28 -9.91 7.78 -14.24
N THR A 29 -9.16 8.41 -13.33
CA THR A 29 -8.01 9.24 -13.66
C THR A 29 -6.81 8.85 -12.80
N ALA A 30 -5.60 9.10 -13.28
CA ALA A 30 -4.38 8.86 -12.52
C ALA A 30 -3.60 10.18 -12.36
N GLU A 31 -3.30 10.54 -11.12
CA GLU A 31 -2.41 11.63 -10.77
C GLU A 31 -1.04 11.05 -10.39
N VAL A 32 0.02 11.53 -11.05
CA VAL A 32 1.37 11.07 -10.75
C VAL A 32 1.93 11.84 -9.55
N ILE A 33 2.23 11.12 -8.48
CA ILE A 33 2.80 11.64 -7.25
C ILE A 33 4.30 11.32 -7.16
N LYS A 34 5.04 12.15 -6.42
CA LYS A 34 6.46 11.91 -6.14
C LYS A 34 6.60 11.02 -4.91
N PRO A 35 7.53 10.05 -4.91
CA PRO A 35 7.79 9.26 -3.72
C PRO A 35 8.37 10.16 -2.63
N VAL A 36 7.93 9.96 -1.39
CA VAL A 36 8.59 10.53 -0.21
C VAL A 36 9.53 9.47 0.35
N TYR A 37 10.73 9.90 0.73
CA TYR A 37 11.71 8.99 1.32
C TYR A 37 11.15 8.40 2.62
N GLU A 38 11.23 7.08 2.74
CA GLU A 38 10.89 6.32 3.93
C GLU A 38 12.09 5.42 4.24
N ASP A 39 12.68 5.62 5.42
CA ASP A 39 13.82 4.83 5.87
C ASP A 39 13.34 3.38 6.10
N PRO A 40 13.96 2.37 5.44
CA PRO A 40 13.65 0.97 5.68
C PRO A 40 13.72 0.57 7.17
N ARG A 41 14.56 1.24 7.96
CA ARG A 41 14.68 1.00 9.41
C ARG A 41 13.42 1.42 10.15
N ASP A 42 12.77 2.51 9.74
CA ASP A 42 11.52 2.98 10.34
C ASP A 42 10.36 2.03 10.05
N LEU A 43 10.39 1.37 8.89
CA LEU A 43 9.47 0.28 8.58
C LEU A 43 9.66 -0.88 9.58
N ILE A 44 10.89 -1.35 9.75
CA ILE A 44 11.21 -2.45 10.68
C ILE A 44 10.86 -2.06 12.13
N ILE A 45 11.09 -0.81 12.54
CA ILE A 45 10.75 -0.33 13.89
C ILE A 45 9.24 -0.32 14.10
N ARG A 46 8.46 0.22 13.16
CA ARG A 46 6.98 0.17 13.24
C ARG A 46 6.49 -1.26 13.30
N PHE A 47 7.05 -2.12 12.45
CA PHE A 47 6.74 -3.54 12.39
C PHE A 47 6.96 -4.23 13.74
N LYS A 48 8.15 -4.10 14.33
CA LYS A 48 8.49 -4.68 15.64
C LYS A 48 7.68 -4.10 16.80
N ARG A 49 7.19 -2.86 16.69
CA ARG A 49 6.47 -2.18 17.78
C ARG A 49 4.97 -2.42 17.76
N PHE A 50 4.36 -2.52 16.58
CA PHE A 50 2.90 -2.58 16.44
C PHE A 50 2.36 -3.98 16.16
N LEU A 51 3.08 -4.86 15.46
CA LEU A 51 2.58 -6.21 15.17
C LEU A 51 2.42 -7.13 16.38
N PRO A 52 3.37 -7.20 17.35
CA PRO A 52 3.33 -8.23 18.39
C PRO A 52 2.07 -8.13 19.27
N ALA A 53 1.44 -6.96 19.31
CA ALA A 53 0.22 -6.71 20.06
C ALA A 53 -1.04 -7.29 19.39
N ASN A 54 -1.00 -7.57 18.09
CA ASN A 54 -2.17 -8.02 17.33
C ASN A 54 -2.01 -9.49 16.87
N PRO A 55 -2.83 -10.42 17.41
CA PRO A 55 -2.72 -11.84 17.08
C PRO A 55 -2.93 -12.15 15.60
N VAL A 56 -3.64 -11.29 14.87
CA VAL A 56 -3.87 -11.44 13.43
C VAL A 56 -2.58 -11.25 12.63
N PHE A 57 -1.66 -10.42 13.13
CA PHE A 57 -0.42 -10.11 12.43
C PHE A 57 0.75 -11.02 12.83
N LYS A 58 0.60 -11.94 13.79
CA LYS A 58 1.66 -12.87 14.22
C LYS A 58 2.28 -13.69 13.10
N ARG A 59 1.52 -14.02 12.05
CA ARG A 59 2.05 -14.76 10.88
C ARG A 59 3.00 -13.89 10.08
N LEU A 60 2.61 -12.64 9.85
CA LEU A 60 3.45 -11.63 9.22
C LEU A 60 4.71 -11.40 10.06
N GLU A 61 4.56 -11.27 11.38
CA GLU A 61 5.68 -11.15 12.32
C GLU A 61 6.66 -12.32 12.18
N THR A 62 6.14 -13.55 12.23
CA THR A 62 6.96 -14.76 12.12
C THR A 62 7.68 -14.81 10.78
N ALA A 63 7.01 -14.48 9.68
CA ALA A 63 7.61 -14.53 8.35
C ALA A 63 8.70 -13.47 8.15
N VAL A 64 8.51 -12.27 8.70
CA VAL A 64 9.50 -11.19 8.63
C VAL A 64 10.69 -11.46 9.56
N MET A 65 10.45 -12.07 10.71
CA MET A 65 11.50 -12.43 11.67
C MET A 65 12.27 -13.70 11.28
N ALA A 66 11.65 -14.61 10.50
CA ALA A 66 12.27 -15.83 10.00
C ALA A 66 12.94 -15.68 8.62
N GLY A 67 12.52 -14.67 7.84
CA GLY A 67 13.13 -14.33 6.55
C GLY A 67 14.39 -13.47 6.67
N SER A 68 14.90 -13.00 5.53
CA SER A 68 16.06 -12.10 5.47
C SER A 68 15.78 -10.68 6.00
N GLY A 69 14.52 -10.38 6.33
CA GLY A 69 14.04 -9.04 6.67
C GLY A 69 13.96 -8.10 5.46
N SER A 70 14.01 -8.62 4.23
CA SER A 70 13.88 -7.81 3.01
C SER A 70 12.45 -7.30 2.81
N VAL A 71 12.31 -6.15 2.15
CA VAL A 71 11.00 -5.54 1.88
C VAL A 71 10.13 -6.44 0.99
N GLU A 72 10.76 -7.14 0.05
CA GLU A 72 10.12 -8.06 -0.89
C GLU A 72 9.51 -9.28 -0.18
N ASP A 73 10.18 -9.82 0.84
CA ASP A 73 9.64 -10.91 1.67
C ASP A 73 8.39 -10.44 2.43
N ILE A 74 8.42 -9.22 2.98
CA ILE A 74 7.26 -8.61 3.65
C ILE A 74 6.09 -8.48 2.68
N ILE A 75 6.31 -7.98 1.46
CA ILE A 75 5.26 -7.84 0.44
C ILE A 75 4.63 -9.21 0.16
N THR A 76 5.45 -10.22 -0.16
CA THR A 76 4.99 -11.55 -0.54
C THR A 76 4.14 -12.18 0.57
N GLN A 77 4.62 -12.11 1.81
CA GLN A 77 3.92 -12.69 2.96
C GLN A 77 2.65 -11.91 3.31
N SER A 78 2.66 -10.59 3.09
CA SER A 78 1.48 -9.75 3.29
C SER A 78 0.37 -10.02 2.29
N GLN A 79 0.69 -10.51 1.08
CA GLN A 79 -0.33 -10.91 0.11
C GLN A 79 -1.17 -12.10 0.57
N GLU A 80 -0.67 -12.92 1.51
CA GLU A 80 -1.43 -14.02 2.10
C GLU A 80 -2.46 -13.56 3.14
N LEU A 81 -2.37 -12.30 3.60
CA LEU A 81 -3.37 -11.72 4.49
C LEU A 81 -4.65 -11.43 3.73
N LYS A 82 -5.72 -12.15 4.09
CA LYS A 82 -7.07 -11.84 3.64
C LYS A 82 -7.55 -10.57 4.32
N MET A 83 -7.57 -9.47 3.57
CA MET A 83 -8.06 -8.17 4.08
C MET A 83 -9.51 -8.24 4.58
N SER A 84 -10.31 -9.18 4.03
CA SER A 84 -11.68 -9.46 4.49
C SER A 84 -11.77 -9.88 5.96
N ASP A 85 -10.68 -10.43 6.50
CA ASP A 85 -10.64 -10.97 7.86
C ASP A 85 -10.20 -9.89 8.87
N LEU A 86 -9.93 -8.67 8.40
CA LEU A 86 -9.51 -7.53 9.21
C LEU A 86 -10.66 -6.56 9.45
N SER A 87 -10.81 -6.12 10.70
CA SER A 87 -11.60 -4.92 10.99
C SER A 87 -10.98 -3.68 10.34
N TYR A 88 -11.77 -2.62 10.22
CA TYR A 88 -11.31 -1.36 9.67
C TYR A 88 -10.12 -0.78 10.46
N GLU A 89 -10.17 -0.85 11.80
CA GLU A 89 -9.05 -0.42 12.64
C GLU A 89 -7.78 -1.26 12.38
N GLN A 90 -7.93 -2.57 12.23
CA GLN A 90 -6.81 -3.46 11.92
C GLN A 90 -6.22 -3.18 10.53
N MET A 91 -7.04 -2.87 9.53
CA MET A 91 -6.54 -2.45 8.22
C MET A 91 -5.74 -1.16 8.30
N ILE A 92 -6.21 -0.17 9.08
CA ILE A 92 -5.45 1.08 9.30
C ILE A 92 -4.10 0.78 9.94
N ASP A 93 -4.08 0.00 11.01
CA ASP A 93 -2.85 -0.38 11.71
C ASP A 93 -1.90 -1.13 10.76
N LEU A 94 -2.42 -2.07 9.97
CA LEU A 94 -1.64 -2.80 8.98
C LEU A 94 -1.03 -1.84 7.97
N PHE A 95 -1.80 -0.95 7.34
CA PHE A 95 -1.28 -0.02 6.34
C PHE A 95 -0.28 0.98 6.91
N PHE A 96 -0.49 1.45 8.14
CA PHE A 96 0.46 2.30 8.85
C PHE A 96 1.81 1.59 9.06
N VAL A 97 1.75 0.33 9.47
CA VAL A 97 2.92 -0.48 9.76
C VAL A 97 3.66 -0.93 8.50
N LEU A 98 2.91 -1.31 7.47
CA LEU A 98 3.46 -1.70 6.17
C LEU A 98 4.11 -0.52 5.43
N GLY A 99 3.69 0.71 5.73
CA GLY A 99 4.31 1.91 5.17
C GLY A 99 4.13 2.04 3.66
N SER A 100 4.75 3.08 3.11
CA SER A 100 4.52 3.50 1.73
C SER A 100 5.07 2.53 0.68
N LYS A 101 6.19 1.85 0.99
CA LYS A 101 6.84 0.92 0.06
C LYS A 101 6.02 -0.33 -0.19
N ILE A 102 5.50 -0.93 0.88
CA ILE A 102 4.67 -2.13 0.79
C ILE A 102 3.33 -1.79 0.13
N LEU A 103 2.73 -0.65 0.48
CA LEU A 103 1.53 -0.15 -0.21
C LEU A 103 1.76 0.01 -1.72
N GLY A 104 2.94 0.50 -2.15
CA GLY A 104 3.31 0.50 -3.57
C GLY A 104 3.37 -0.90 -4.19
N GLY A 105 3.83 -1.90 -3.42
CA GLY A 105 3.75 -3.30 -3.82
C GLY A 105 2.32 -3.78 -4.08
N TYR A 106 1.40 -3.51 -3.15
CA TYR A 106 -0.02 -3.85 -3.31
C TYR A 106 -0.70 -3.10 -4.44
N ILE A 107 -0.39 -1.81 -4.64
CA ILE A 107 -0.95 -1.02 -5.74
C ILE A 107 -0.52 -1.63 -7.08
N ARG A 108 0.77 -1.96 -7.24
CA ARG A 108 1.27 -2.64 -8.45
C ARG A 108 0.65 -4.01 -8.65
N TYR A 109 0.47 -4.78 -7.58
CA TYR A 109 -0.20 -6.07 -7.65
C TYR A 109 -1.67 -5.91 -8.06
N GLY A 110 -2.40 -5.01 -7.41
CA GLY A 110 -3.80 -4.72 -7.73
C GLY A 110 -3.96 -4.28 -9.18
N LEU A 111 -3.18 -3.28 -9.65
CA LEU A 111 -3.22 -2.82 -11.05
C LEU A 111 -2.94 -3.92 -12.08
N LYS A 112 -2.24 -5.00 -11.72
CA LYS A 112 -1.98 -6.13 -12.63
C LYS A 112 -3.10 -7.17 -12.64
N ASN A 113 -3.97 -7.18 -11.62
CA ASN A 113 -5.00 -8.19 -11.41
C ASN A 113 -6.40 -7.57 -11.26
N VAL A 114 -6.58 -6.30 -11.63
CA VAL A 114 -7.90 -5.64 -11.63
C VAL A 114 -8.74 -6.23 -12.76
N ASP A 115 -9.88 -6.79 -12.40
CA ASP A 115 -10.86 -7.32 -13.36
C ASP A 115 -12.22 -6.60 -13.25
N SER A 116 -12.42 -5.76 -12.24
CA SER A 116 -13.66 -5.03 -11.97
C SER A 116 -13.44 -3.59 -11.46
N ASP A 117 -14.50 -2.77 -11.49
CA ASP A 117 -14.47 -1.43 -10.88
C ASP A 117 -14.23 -1.48 -9.37
N ASP A 118 -14.75 -2.51 -8.69
CA ASP A 118 -14.56 -2.71 -7.25
C ASP A 118 -13.08 -2.96 -6.92
N ASP A 119 -12.37 -3.73 -7.76
CA ASP A 119 -10.92 -3.93 -7.61
C ASP A 119 -10.17 -2.60 -7.79
N LEU A 120 -10.59 -1.77 -8.76
CA LEU A 120 -9.97 -0.48 -9.00
C LEU A 120 -10.26 0.53 -7.88
N GLU A 121 -11.42 0.43 -7.24
CA GLU A 121 -11.74 1.19 -6.02
C GLU A 121 -10.86 0.77 -4.82
N ALA A 122 -10.56 -0.52 -4.69
CA ALA A 122 -9.60 -1.00 -3.72
C ALA A 122 -8.20 -0.42 -3.98
N VAL A 123 -7.74 -0.42 -5.25
CA VAL A 123 -6.46 0.21 -5.62
C VAL A 123 -6.47 1.72 -5.35
N MET A 124 -7.57 2.40 -5.65
CA MET A 124 -7.74 3.83 -5.35
C MET A 124 -7.58 4.08 -3.85
N THR A 125 -8.25 3.27 -3.01
CA THR A 125 -8.17 3.37 -1.55
C THR A 125 -6.73 3.23 -1.06
N LEU A 126 -6.00 2.22 -1.55
CA LEU A 126 -4.58 2.03 -1.20
C LEU A 126 -3.72 3.20 -1.67
N SER A 127 -3.97 3.73 -2.87
CA SER A 127 -3.25 4.88 -3.41
C SER A 127 -3.49 6.16 -2.59
N MET A 128 -4.71 6.36 -2.09
CA MET A 128 -5.07 7.47 -1.20
C MET A 128 -4.40 7.35 0.17
N ILE A 129 -4.35 6.14 0.74
CA ILE A 129 -3.67 5.89 2.01
C ILE A 129 -2.18 6.18 1.86
N ARG A 130 -1.53 5.65 0.80
CA ARG A 130 -0.12 5.94 0.52
C ARG A 130 0.13 7.43 0.33
N HIS A 131 -0.71 8.12 -0.42
CA HIS A 131 -0.59 9.57 -0.61
C HIS A 131 -0.72 10.34 0.71
N SER A 132 -1.64 9.91 1.59
CA SER A 132 -1.80 10.49 2.93
C SER A 132 -0.57 10.26 3.81
N LEU A 133 0.05 9.07 3.74
CA LEU A 133 1.31 8.78 4.44
C LEU A 133 2.45 9.66 3.93
N PHE A 134 2.55 9.87 2.62
CA PHE A 134 3.53 10.81 2.05
C PHE A 134 3.34 12.23 2.54
N ALA A 135 2.10 12.72 2.57
CA ALA A 135 1.79 14.05 3.09
C ALA A 135 2.14 14.19 4.57
N ALA A 136 1.86 13.16 5.38
CA ALA A 136 2.23 13.13 6.80
C ALA A 136 3.75 13.15 7.01
N ASN A 137 4.50 12.37 6.23
CA ASN A 137 5.96 12.29 6.32
C ASN A 137 6.65 13.56 5.79
N ALA A 138 6.09 14.22 4.78
CA ALA A 138 6.62 15.48 4.25
C ALA A 138 6.55 16.63 5.26
N LYS A 139 5.61 16.58 6.22
CA LYS A 139 5.47 17.58 7.29
C LYS A 139 6.56 17.46 8.37
N TYR A 140 7.20 16.30 8.48
CA TYR A 140 8.28 16.02 9.43
C TYR A 140 9.45 15.38 8.69
N PRO A 141 10.19 16.15 7.85
CA PRO A 141 11.32 15.60 7.13
C PRO A 141 12.28 14.95 8.12
N ALA A 142 12.68 13.71 7.82
CA ALA A 142 13.69 13.00 8.59
C ALA A 142 14.88 13.95 8.83
N ARG A 143 15.29 14.09 10.10
CA ARG A 143 16.47 14.89 10.44
C ARG A 143 17.64 14.30 9.66
N ALA A 144 18.21 15.11 8.76
CA ALA A 144 19.40 14.79 7.98
C ALA A 144 20.59 14.47 8.89
#